data_AF-A0A8T1VHV0-F1
#
_entry.id   AF-A0A8T1VHV0-F1
#
_cell.length_a   1.000
_cell.length_b   1.000
_cell.length_c   1.000
_cell.angle_alpha   90.00
_cell.angle_beta   90.00
_cell.angle_gamma   90.00
#
_symmetry.space_group_name_H-M   'P 1'
#
loop_
_entity.id
_entity.type
_entity.pdbx_description
1 polymer ?
#
loop_
_entity_poly.entity_id
_entity_poly.type
_entity_poly.pdbx_seq_one_letter_code
_entity_poly.pdbx_strand_id
1 'polypeptide(L)'
;MARGLRIGSKADVIKNLRSLLRVARARGSEDSIRDCKFSQHILAQYRARQHENDRAKMRAYRAEATDYLMMLQGVEEQRHLWALDAGLEKKLSGQEIVNASARRVGLEVPEMYAERQAEEERKKAAAAKYLSDKRLKAAEQ
;
A
#
# COMPACT_ATOMS: atom_id res chain seq x y z
N MET A 1 15.23 -39.05 -17.42
CA MET A 1 15.24 -37.81 -18.23
C MET A 1 14.98 -36.61 -17.31
N ALA A 2 16.03 -36.10 -16.64
CA ALA A 2 15.89 -34.91 -15.79
C ALA A 2 15.71 -33.69 -16.69
N ARG A 3 14.45 -33.27 -16.90
CA ARG A 3 14.11 -32.01 -17.57
C ARG A 3 14.99 -30.92 -16.96
N GLY A 4 15.77 -30.23 -17.80
CA GLY A 4 16.64 -29.15 -17.39
C GLY A 4 15.82 -28.07 -16.69
N LEU A 5 15.72 -28.14 -15.37
CA LEU A 5 15.16 -27.09 -14.54
C LEU A 5 16.04 -25.87 -14.78
N ARG A 6 15.49 -24.88 -15.49
CA ARG A 6 16.09 -23.54 -15.60
C ARG A 6 16.38 -23.08 -14.18
N ILE A 7 17.65 -23.06 -13.81
CA ILE A 7 18.12 -22.38 -12.61
C ILE A 7 17.61 -20.94 -12.82
N GLY A 8 16.62 -20.52 -12.03
CA GLY A 8 15.89 -19.25 -12.19
C GLY A 8 16.79 -18.06 -12.55
N SER A 9 16.22 -17.04 -13.17
CA SER A 9 17.01 -15.92 -13.66
C SER A 9 17.66 -15.14 -12.50
N LYS A 10 18.74 -14.41 -12.78
CA LYS A 10 19.31 -13.44 -11.82
C LYS A 10 18.25 -12.43 -11.36
N ALA A 11 17.25 -12.13 -12.20
CA ALA A 11 16.15 -11.25 -11.86
C ALA A 11 15.28 -11.83 -10.73
N ASP A 12 15.04 -13.14 -10.71
CA ASP A 12 14.25 -13.81 -9.66
C ASP A 12 14.96 -13.73 -8.31
N VAL A 13 16.28 -13.92 -8.31
CA VAL A 13 17.12 -13.78 -7.10
C VAL A 13 17.03 -12.36 -6.54
N ILE A 14 17.12 -11.34 -7.41
CA ILE A 14 17.01 -9.94 -7.02
C ILE A 14 15.58 -9.62 -6.55
N LYS A 15 14.55 -10.18 -7.18
CA LYS A 15 13.15 -10.01 -6.79
C LYS A 15 12.90 -10.54 -5.37
N ASN A 16 13.42 -11.74 -5.07
CA ASN A 16 13.30 -12.33 -3.74
C ASN A 16 14.07 -11.49 -2.71
N LEU A 17 15.29 -11.05 -3.02
CA LEU A 17 16.06 -10.17 -2.14
C LEU A 17 15.32 -8.87 -1.83
N ARG A 18 14.75 -8.19 -2.84
CA ARG A 18 13.98 -6.96 -2.65
C ARG A 18 12.76 -7.20 -1.76
N SER A 19 12.08 -8.32 -1.93
CA SER A 19 10.89 -8.68 -1.15
C SER A 19 11.26 -8.94 0.31
N LEU A 20 12.32 -9.73 0.55
CA LEU A 20 12.86 -9.99 1.89
C LEU A 20 13.25 -8.70 2.63
N LEU A 21 13.95 -7.78 1.95
CA LEU A 21 14.35 -6.50 2.54
C LEU A 21 13.16 -5.60 2.86
N ARG A 22 12.11 -5.62 2.03
CA ARG A 22 10.88 -4.85 2.27
C ARG A 22 10.17 -5.33 3.54
N VAL A 23 9.97 -6.65 3.66
CA VAL A 23 9.31 -7.27 4.81
C VAL A 23 10.14 -7.09 6.09
N ALA A 24 11.46 -7.28 6.01
CA ALA A 24 12.36 -7.05 7.13
C ALA A 24 12.29 -5.60 7.63
N ARG A 25 12.22 -4.62 6.72
CA ARG A 25 12.05 -3.21 7.08
C ARG A 25 10.69 -2.92 7.71
N ALA A 26 9.60 -3.46 7.17
CA ALA A 26 8.26 -3.26 7.74
C ALA A 26 8.14 -3.77 9.19
N ARG A 27 9.01 -4.72 9.58
CA ARG A 27 9.12 -5.25 10.94
C ARG A 27 10.11 -4.50 11.83
N GLY A 28 11.09 -3.83 11.26
CA GLY A 28 12.09 -3.05 12.00
C GLY A 28 11.49 -1.76 12.54
N SER A 29 11.98 -1.31 13.69
CA SER A 29 11.71 0.04 14.22
C SER A 29 12.61 1.11 13.58
N GLU A 30 13.47 0.71 12.64
CA GLU A 30 14.52 1.54 12.05
C GLU A 30 14.13 1.94 10.62
N ASP A 31 14.18 3.24 10.32
CA ASP A 31 13.77 3.80 9.03
C ASP A 31 14.71 3.42 7.86
N SER A 32 15.95 3.08 8.20
CA SER A 32 17.04 2.86 7.25
C SER A 32 17.45 1.38 7.18
N ILE A 33 17.70 0.90 5.95
CA ILE A 33 18.23 -0.45 5.69
C ILE A 33 19.61 -0.63 6.33
N ARG A 34 20.39 0.44 6.46
CA ARG A 34 21.75 0.40 7.02
C ARG A 34 21.76 0.06 8.50
N ASP A 35 20.74 0.52 9.21
CA ASP A 35 20.65 0.38 10.67
C ASP A 35 19.93 -0.93 11.04
N CYS A 36 19.07 -1.43 10.13
CA CYS A 36 18.39 -2.70 10.27
C CYS A 36 19.34 -3.92 10.27
N LYS A 37 19.62 -4.45 11.46
CA LYS A 37 20.45 -5.65 11.69
C LYS A 37 19.99 -6.84 10.84
N PHE A 38 18.68 -7.09 10.76
CA PHE A 38 18.13 -8.16 9.93
C PHE A 38 18.39 -7.93 8.44
N SER A 39 18.18 -6.71 7.95
CA SER A 39 18.46 -6.36 6.56
C SER A 39 19.94 -6.49 6.22
N GLN A 40 20.83 -6.07 7.12
CA GLN A 40 22.28 -6.25 6.94
C GLN A 40 22.67 -7.72 6.93
N HIS A 41 22.06 -8.56 7.77
CA HIS A 41 22.32 -10.00 7.78
C HIS A 41 21.91 -10.65 6.46
N ILE A 42 20.72 -10.34 5.94
CA ILE A 42 20.25 -10.83 4.63
C ILE A 42 21.21 -10.37 3.52
N LEU A 43 21.60 -9.10 3.51
CA LEU A 43 22.55 -8.57 2.52
C LEU A 43 23.91 -9.27 2.61
N ALA A 44 24.41 -9.54 3.82
CA ALA A 44 25.68 -10.24 4.03
C ALA A 44 25.64 -11.66 3.45
N GLN A 45 24.56 -12.42 3.69
CA GLN A 45 24.38 -13.76 3.13
C GLN A 45 24.36 -13.75 1.59
N TYR A 46 23.61 -12.81 0.99
CA TYR A 46 23.54 -12.69 -0.47
C TYR A 46 24.87 -12.27 -1.10
N ARG A 47 25.62 -11.37 -0.45
CA ARG A 47 26.96 -10.96 -0.88
C ARG A 47 27.95 -12.13 -0.79
N ALA A 48 27.95 -12.88 0.30
CA ALA A 48 28.84 -14.03 0.47
C ALA A 48 28.60 -15.13 -0.58
N ARG A 49 27.35 -15.32 -0.99
CA ARG A 49 26.94 -16.36 -1.96
C ARG A 49 26.98 -15.90 -3.42
N GLN A 50 27.36 -14.64 -3.69
CA GLN A 50 27.28 -14.02 -5.03
C GLN A 50 28.17 -14.71 -6.07
N HIS A 51 29.30 -15.27 -5.63
CA HIS A 51 30.30 -15.89 -6.50
C HIS A 51 30.20 -17.43 -6.54
N GLU A 52 29.13 -18.00 -5.98
CA GLU A 52 28.96 -19.44 -5.96
C GLU A 52 28.61 -19.99 -7.35
N ASN A 53 29.40 -20.94 -7.84
CA ASN A 53 29.24 -21.51 -9.18
C ASN A 53 28.64 -22.93 -9.18
N ASP A 54 28.53 -23.58 -8.01
CA ASP A 54 27.94 -24.91 -7.89
C ASP A 54 26.41 -24.84 -8.06
N ARG A 55 25.90 -25.55 -9.07
CA ARG A 55 24.47 -25.59 -9.41
C ARG A 55 23.61 -26.19 -8.29
N ALA A 56 24.12 -27.16 -7.54
CA ALA A 56 23.37 -27.78 -6.45
C ALA A 56 23.18 -26.79 -5.29
N LYS A 57 24.27 -26.14 -4.88
CA LYS A 57 24.24 -25.10 -3.83
C LYS A 57 23.42 -23.89 -4.24
N MET A 58 23.56 -23.41 -5.48
CA MET A 58 22.73 -22.30 -5.97
C MET A 58 21.23 -22.63 -5.91
N ARG A 59 20.84 -23.87 -6.20
CA ARG A 59 19.45 -24.31 -6.07
C ARG A 59 19.01 -24.31 -4.61
N ALA A 60 19.83 -24.87 -3.72
CA ALA A 60 19.55 -24.92 -2.29
C ALA A 60 19.38 -23.51 -1.69
N TYR A 61 20.30 -22.58 -1.97
CA TYR A 61 20.22 -21.21 -1.47
C TYR A 61 18.99 -20.45 -1.98
N ARG A 62 18.52 -20.77 -3.18
CA ARG A 62 17.32 -20.14 -3.73
C ARG A 62 16.05 -20.71 -3.11
N ALA A 63 16.00 -22.03 -2.91
CA ALA A 63 14.92 -22.66 -2.16
C ALA A 63 14.85 -22.06 -0.75
N GLU A 64 15.99 -22.01 -0.04
CA GLU A 64 16.11 -21.41 1.28
C GLU A 64 15.60 -19.95 1.31
N ALA A 65 16.00 -19.12 0.33
CA ALA A 65 15.52 -17.75 0.24
C ALA A 65 14.01 -17.64 0.00
N THR A 66 13.43 -18.54 -0.79
CA THR A 66 11.99 -18.60 -1.03
C THR A 66 11.24 -19.07 0.22
N ASP A 67 11.76 -20.06 0.93
CA ASP A 67 11.16 -20.57 2.17
C ASP A 67 11.15 -19.48 3.25
N TYR A 68 12.26 -18.74 3.40
CA TYR A 68 12.30 -17.58 4.31
C TYR A 68 11.31 -16.49 3.92
N LEU A 69 11.15 -16.24 2.61
CA LEU A 69 10.18 -15.25 2.14
C LEU A 69 8.76 -15.67 2.49
N MET A 70 8.40 -16.94 2.23
CA MET A 70 7.09 -17.49 2.57
C MET A 70 6.83 -17.42 4.08
N MET A 71 7.81 -17.79 4.90
CA MET A 71 7.70 -17.71 6.36
C MET A 71 7.43 -16.27 6.80
N LEU A 72 8.20 -15.31 6.29
CA LEU A 72 8.05 -13.91 6.66
C LEU A 72 6.71 -13.31 6.22
N GLN A 73 6.24 -13.65 5.02
CA GLN A 73 4.93 -13.24 4.53
C GLN A 73 3.79 -13.86 5.37
N GLY A 74 3.92 -15.12 5.77
CA GLY A 74 2.94 -15.77 6.64
C GLY A 74 2.81 -15.07 8.00
N VAL A 75 3.91 -14.59 8.58
CA VAL A 75 3.89 -13.81 9.82
C VAL A 75 3.23 -12.44 9.61
N GLU A 76 3.50 -11.77 8.49
CA GLU A 76 2.82 -10.50 8.17
C GLU A 76 1.32 -10.68 7.99
N GLU A 77 0.90 -11.74 7.30
CA GLU A 77 -0.50 -12.07 7.10
C GLU A 77 -1.19 -12.39 8.42
N GLN A 78 -0.57 -13.19 9.30
CA GLN A 78 -1.10 -13.45 10.64
C GLN A 78 -1.27 -12.16 11.45
N ARG A 79 -0.30 -11.25 11.38
CA ARG A 79 -0.40 -9.94 12.04
C ARG A 79 -1.54 -9.11 11.45
N HIS A 80 -1.73 -9.16 10.14
CA HIS A 80 -2.83 -8.48 9.47
C HIS A 80 -4.18 -9.05 9.92
N LEU A 81 -4.35 -10.37 9.91
CA LEU A 81 -5.56 -11.04 10.38
C LEU A 81 -5.85 -10.74 11.86
N TRP A 82 -4.85 -10.80 12.74
CA TRP A 82 -5.01 -10.39 14.13
C TRP A 82 -5.42 -8.92 14.28
N ALA A 83 -4.91 -8.05 13.42
CA ALA A 83 -5.33 -6.66 13.41
C ALA A 83 -6.80 -6.53 12.96
N LEU A 84 -7.22 -7.24 11.91
CA LEU A 84 -8.61 -7.28 11.47
C LEU A 84 -9.54 -7.82 12.58
N ASP A 85 -9.16 -8.92 13.23
CA ASP A 85 -9.88 -9.51 14.37
C ASP A 85 -9.95 -8.54 15.56
N ALA A 86 -8.90 -7.77 15.81
CA ALA A 86 -8.88 -6.69 16.80
C ALA A 86 -9.70 -5.46 16.38
N GLY A 87 -10.38 -5.50 15.24
CA GLY A 87 -11.25 -4.44 14.75
C GLY A 87 -10.50 -3.30 14.06
N LEU A 88 -9.36 -3.57 13.40
CA LEU A 88 -8.65 -2.54 12.62
C LEU A 88 -9.50 -1.98 11.47
N GLU A 89 -10.48 -2.74 10.96
CA GLU A 89 -11.52 -2.24 10.04
C GLU A 89 -12.40 -1.15 10.66
N LYS A 90 -12.46 -1.08 11.99
CA LYS A 90 -13.25 -0.12 12.78
C LYS A 90 -12.41 1.01 13.37
N LYS A 91 -11.16 1.22 12.91
CA LYS A 91 -10.39 2.43 13.27
C LYS A 91 -10.93 3.65 12.53
N LEU A 92 -12.19 3.98 12.77
CA LEU A 92 -12.71 5.31 12.55
C LEU A 92 -11.92 6.24 13.48
N SER A 93 -11.39 7.33 12.93
CA SER A 93 -10.89 8.44 13.72
C SER A 93 -11.96 8.88 14.73
N GLY A 94 -11.57 9.39 15.91
CA GLY A 94 -12.54 9.87 16.90
C GLY A 94 -13.55 10.86 16.30
N GLN A 95 -13.14 11.67 15.32
CA GLN A 95 -14.03 12.55 14.56
C GLN A 95 -14.98 11.77 13.64
N GLU A 96 -14.52 10.70 12.98
CA GLU A 96 -15.35 9.89 12.09
C GLU A 96 -16.40 9.09 12.86
N ILE A 97 -16.09 8.65 14.09
CA ILE A 97 -17.07 8.03 15.01
C ILE A 97 -18.16 9.04 15.38
N VAL A 98 -17.78 10.26 15.74
CA VAL A 98 -18.71 11.35 16.08
C VAL A 98 -19.56 11.71 14.86
N ASN A 99 -18.95 11.85 13.68
CA ASN A 99 -19.64 12.19 12.44
C ASN A 99 -20.61 11.07 12.01
N ALA A 100 -20.21 9.80 12.10
CA ALA A 100 -21.07 8.66 11.81
C ALA A 100 -22.25 8.56 12.80
N SER A 101 -22.00 8.85 14.08
CA SER A 101 -23.04 8.86 15.11
C SER A 101 -24.02 10.02 14.91
N ALA A 102 -23.52 11.21 14.58
CA ALA A 102 -24.33 12.38 14.23
C ALA A 102 -25.23 12.09 13.02
N ARG A 103 -24.68 11.49 11.96
CA ARG A 103 -25.46 11.07 10.77
C ARG A 103 -26.56 10.07 11.11
N ARG A 104 -26.32 9.11 12.01
CA ARG A 104 -27.34 8.13 12.43
C ARG A 104 -28.52 8.77 13.18
N VAL A 105 -28.27 9.87 13.88
CA VAL A 105 -29.30 10.61 14.64
C VAL A 105 -29.88 11.78 13.83
N GLY A 106 -29.45 11.95 12.57
CA GLY A 106 -29.93 13.00 11.68
C GLY A 106 -29.36 14.40 11.97
N LEU A 107 -28.24 14.49 12.70
CA LEU A 107 -27.52 15.75 12.89
C LEU A 107 -26.67 16.08 11.66
N GLU A 108 -26.72 17.34 11.21
CA GLU A 108 -25.86 17.83 10.13
C GLU A 108 -24.42 17.99 10.62
N VAL A 109 -23.47 17.39 9.90
CA VAL A 109 -22.03 17.39 10.22
C VAL A 109 -21.34 18.55 9.49
N PRO A 110 -20.32 19.21 10.07
CA PRO A 110 -19.65 20.37 9.48
C PRO A 110 -19.21 20.23 8.01
N GLU A 111 -18.75 19.04 7.59
CA GLU A 111 -18.38 18.75 6.19
C GLU A 111 -19.54 18.96 5.20
N MET A 112 -20.80 18.76 5.64
CA MET A 112 -22.00 19.01 4.83
C MET A 112 -22.21 20.49 4.51
N TYR A 113 -21.72 21.42 5.35
CA TYR A 113 -21.81 22.85 5.05
C TYR A 113 -20.90 23.24 3.90
N ALA A 114 -19.68 22.69 3.86
CA ALA A 114 -18.74 22.96 2.78
C ALA A 114 -19.26 22.43 1.43
N GLU A 115 -19.84 21.23 1.43
CA GLU A 115 -20.44 20.64 0.23
C GLU A 115 -21.69 21.40 -0.23
N ARG A 116 -22.58 21.80 0.70
CA ARG A 116 -23.75 22.64 0.36
C ARG A 116 -23.35 24.00 -0.18
N GLN A 117 -22.37 24.67 0.44
CA GLN A 117 -21.89 25.97 -0.02
C GLN A 117 -21.29 25.88 -1.42
N ALA A 118 -20.48 24.84 -1.69
CA ALA A 118 -19.93 24.60 -3.02
C ALA A 118 -21.01 24.30 -4.07
N GLU A 119 -22.07 23.56 -3.72
CA GLU A 119 -23.22 23.35 -4.61
C GLU A 119 -24.00 24.64 -4.88
N GLU A 120 -24.23 25.47 -3.86
CA GLU A 120 -24.93 26.75 -4.01
C GLU A 120 -24.15 27.72 -4.90
N GLU A 121 -22.82 27.77 -4.76
CA GLU A 121 -21.95 28.57 -5.63
C GLU A 121 -21.99 28.08 -7.08
N ARG A 122 -21.96 26.76 -7.31
CA ARG A 122 -22.10 26.18 -8.65
C ARG A 122 -23.46 26.51 -9.29
N LYS A 123 -24.55 26.45 -8.52
CA LYS A 123 -25.89 26.82 -8.98
C LYS A 123 -25.97 28.30 -9.35
N LYS A 124 -25.39 29.18 -8.53
CA LYS A 124 -25.32 30.63 -8.81
C LYS A 124 -24.50 30.93 -10.08
N ALA A 125 -23.35 30.28 -10.25
CA ALA A 125 -22.52 30.45 -11.44
C ALA A 125 -23.22 29.94 -12.71
N ALA A 126 -23.90 28.80 -12.65
CA ALA A 126 -24.67 28.26 -13.76
C ALA A 126 -25.87 29.17 -14.12
N ALA A 127 -26.58 29.70 -13.13
CA ALA A 127 -27.68 30.64 -13.34
C ALA A 127 -27.19 31.96 -13.96
N ALA A 128 -26.04 32.48 -13.51
CA ALA A 128 -25.44 33.69 -14.07
C ALA A 128 -25.03 33.48 -15.55
N LYS A 129 -24.42 32.34 -15.87
CA LYS A 129 -24.06 31.97 -17.24
C LYS A 129 -25.29 31.81 -18.14
N TYR A 130 -26.34 31.17 -17.63
CA TYR A 130 -27.60 31.05 -18.37
C TYR A 130 -28.24 32.43 -18.66
N LEU A 131 -28.20 33.35 -17.69
CA LEU A 131 -28.71 34.70 -17.86
C LEU A 131 -27.87 35.52 -18.85
N SER A 132 -26.53 35.39 -18.84
CA SER A 132 -25.67 36.05 -19.83
C SER A 132 -25.91 35.52 -21.24
N ASP A 133 -26.01 34.20 -21.39
CA ASP A 133 -26.23 33.55 -22.68
C ASP A 133 -27.60 33.92 -23.25
N LYS A 134 -28.63 34.06 -22.40
CA LYS A 134 -29.96 34.53 -22.80
C LYS A 134 -29.94 36.00 -23.24
N ARG A 135 -29.14 36.86 -22.61
CA ARG A 135 -29.01 38.28 -22.98
C ARG A 135 -28.28 38.48 -24.30
N LEU A 136 -27.22 37.71 -24.56
CA LEU A 136 -26.48 37.75 -25.81
C LEU A 136 -27.35 37.32 -26.99
N LYS A 137 -28.08 36.21 -26.85
CA LYS A 137 -29.02 35.72 -27.88
C LYS A 137 -30.18 36.68 -28.17
N ALA A 138 -30.57 37.51 -27.21
CA ALA A 138 -31.60 38.53 -27.39
C ALA A 138 -31.08 39.82 -28.04
N ALA A 139 -29.76 40.05 -28.05
CA ALA A 139 -29.13 41.22 -28.68
C ALA A 139 -28.68 40.96 -30.13
N GLU A 140 -28.66 39.69 -30.56
CA GLU A 140 -28.35 39.25 -31.93
C GLU A 140 -29.61 39.10 -32.82
N GLN A 141 -30.79 39.49 -32.31
CA GLN A 141 -32.06 39.60 -33.05
C GLN A 141 -32.42 41.06 -33.25
#